data_AF-A0A7X4FMT8-F1
#
_entry.id   AF-A0A7X4FMT8-F1
#
_cell.length_a   1.000
_cell.length_b   1.000
_cell.length_c   1.000
_cell.angle_alpha   90.00
_cell.angle_beta   90.00
_cell.angle_gamma   90.00
#
_symmetry.space_group_name_H-M   'P 1'
#
loop_
_entity.id
_entity.type
_entity.pdbx_description
1 polymer ?
#
loop_
_entity_poly.entity_id
_entity_poly.type
_entity_poly.pdbx_seq_one_letter_code
_entity_poly.pdbx_strand_id
1 'polypeptide(L)'
;MTSNQDWWPDQLDLKGLRQNSPLSDPMDKDFDYAEAVKTLDVDELKKDIEEVMTTSQDWWPADYGHYGPLFIRMTWHAAGTYRISDGRGGGGSGHQRFAPLNSWPDNGNLDKARRLLWPIKQKYGRNLSWADLIIFAGNCALESMGFKTFGFAFGRPDVWEADETDWGSETTWLDDQRHDADGELEGPLGADHMGLIYVNPEGPNGNPDPVAAAQYIRQTFKRMAMNDEETVALIA
;
A
#
# COMPACT_ATOMS: atom_id res chain seq x y z
N MET A 1 0.89 -25.99 12.35
CA MET A 1 1.10 -26.22 13.80
C MET A 1 0.08 -25.39 14.53
N THR A 2 -0.53 -25.94 15.57
CA THR A 2 -1.50 -25.24 16.43
C THR A 2 -0.78 -24.19 17.29
N SER A 3 -1.32 -22.99 17.44
CA SER A 3 -0.78 -21.88 18.24
C SER A 3 -1.41 -21.84 19.64
N ASN A 4 -0.83 -21.08 20.58
CA ASN A 4 -1.47 -20.86 21.90
C ASN A 4 -2.81 -20.13 21.76
N GLN A 5 -2.94 -19.20 20.81
CA GLN A 5 -4.19 -18.47 20.57
C GLN A 5 -5.32 -19.41 20.14
N ASP A 6 -4.99 -20.53 19.46
CA ASP A 6 -6.00 -21.52 19.05
C ASP A 6 -6.60 -22.24 20.27
N TRP A 7 -5.84 -22.38 21.36
CA TRP A 7 -6.30 -22.99 22.61
C TRP A 7 -6.93 -21.97 23.57
N TRP A 8 -6.42 -20.75 23.56
CA TRP A 8 -6.88 -19.65 24.40
C TRP A 8 -7.17 -18.41 23.54
N PRO A 9 -8.33 -18.33 22.87
CA PRO A 9 -8.64 -17.25 21.93
C PRO A 9 -8.63 -15.85 22.55
N ASP A 10 -8.98 -15.74 23.83
CA ASP A 10 -9.01 -14.47 24.57
C ASP A 10 -7.68 -14.18 25.31
N GLN A 11 -6.63 -14.97 25.05
CA GLN A 11 -5.32 -14.70 25.64
C GLN A 11 -4.78 -13.37 25.10
N LEU A 12 -4.28 -12.53 26.01
CA LEU A 12 -3.62 -11.28 25.65
C LEU A 12 -2.43 -11.54 24.72
N ASP A 13 -2.49 -11.02 23.48
CA ASP A 13 -1.39 -11.12 22.53
C ASP A 13 -0.31 -10.07 22.84
N LEU A 14 0.91 -10.54 23.12
CA LEU A 14 2.08 -9.70 23.40
C LEU A 14 3.01 -9.54 22.20
N LYS A 15 2.71 -10.14 21.05
CA LYS A 15 3.58 -10.10 19.85
C LYS A 15 3.80 -8.68 19.35
N GLY A 16 2.76 -7.83 19.38
CA GLY A 16 2.86 -6.43 18.97
C GLY A 16 3.93 -5.63 19.75
N LEU A 17 4.30 -6.05 20.97
CA LEU A 17 5.35 -5.39 21.77
C LEU A 17 6.77 -5.75 21.31
N ARG A 18 6.92 -6.71 20.40
CA ARG A 18 8.20 -7.19 19.86
C ARG A 18 8.30 -7.01 18.35
N GLN A 19 7.32 -6.35 17.77
CA GLN A 19 7.22 -6.14 16.35
C GLN A 19 8.42 -5.35 15.82
N ASN A 20 8.88 -5.71 14.63
CA ASN A 20 10.09 -5.22 14.00
C ASN A 20 11.32 -5.35 14.91
N SER A 21 11.43 -6.51 15.57
CA SER A 21 12.58 -6.83 16.42
C SER A 21 13.89 -6.67 15.65
N PRO A 22 14.94 -6.09 16.25
CA PRO A 22 16.26 -5.98 15.63
C PRO A 22 16.92 -7.34 15.36
N LEU A 23 16.36 -8.45 15.88
CA LEU A 23 16.81 -9.81 15.55
C LEU A 23 16.32 -10.29 14.18
N SER A 24 15.25 -9.69 13.65
CA SER A 24 14.71 -9.97 12.31
C SER A 24 15.31 -9.06 11.24
N ASP A 25 16.01 -8.00 11.64
CA ASP A 25 16.63 -7.01 10.75
C ASP A 25 18.01 -7.51 10.26
N PRO A 26 18.21 -7.73 8.94
CA PRO A 26 19.48 -8.16 8.38
C PRO A 26 20.49 -7.01 8.20
N MET A 27 20.11 -5.76 8.46
CA MET A 27 21.00 -4.61 8.30
C MET A 27 22.07 -4.55 9.38
N ASP A 28 23.18 -3.90 9.06
CA ASP A 28 24.22 -3.63 10.04
C ASP A 28 23.63 -2.80 11.20
N LYS A 29 24.06 -3.06 12.44
CA LYS A 29 23.50 -2.41 13.63
C LYS A 29 23.61 -0.87 13.61
N ASP A 30 24.60 -0.35 12.92
CA ASP A 30 24.90 1.07 12.75
C ASP A 30 24.41 1.64 11.40
N PHE A 31 23.64 0.85 10.64
CA PHE A 31 23.06 1.32 9.38
C PHE A 31 22.01 2.41 9.64
N ASP A 32 22.18 3.55 8.96
CA ASP A 32 21.23 4.67 8.97
C ASP A 32 20.68 4.88 7.55
N TYR A 33 19.40 4.57 7.35
CA TYR A 33 18.74 4.74 6.06
C TYR A 33 18.68 6.21 5.63
N ALA A 34 18.49 7.14 6.56
CA ALA A 34 18.40 8.56 6.25
C ALA A 34 19.73 9.10 5.70
N GLU A 35 20.87 8.56 6.12
CA GLU A 35 22.18 8.87 5.52
C GLU A 35 22.42 8.10 4.22
N ALA A 36 22.04 6.82 4.16
CA ALA A 36 22.23 6.00 2.97
C ALA A 36 21.48 6.58 1.74
N VAL A 37 20.24 7.01 1.94
CA VAL A 37 19.38 7.51 0.86
C VAL A 37 19.85 8.84 0.27
N LYS A 38 20.58 9.66 1.05
CA LYS A 38 21.18 10.92 0.56
C LYS A 38 22.25 10.71 -0.51
N THR A 39 22.81 9.51 -0.60
CA THR A 39 23.83 9.17 -1.59
C THR A 39 23.26 8.77 -2.95
N LEU A 40 21.93 8.65 -3.06
CA LEU A 40 21.27 8.32 -4.32
C LEU A 40 21.42 9.45 -5.34
N ASP A 41 21.80 9.08 -6.57
CA ASP A 41 21.55 9.93 -7.73
C ASP A 41 20.08 9.78 -8.12
N VAL A 42 19.26 10.77 -7.75
CA VAL A 42 17.81 10.75 -7.99
C VAL A 42 17.49 10.87 -9.47
N ASP A 43 18.30 11.59 -10.25
CA ASP A 43 18.09 11.74 -11.69
C ASP A 43 18.40 10.43 -12.43
N GLU A 44 19.42 9.69 -12.00
CA GLU A 44 19.71 8.35 -12.50
C GLU A 44 18.60 7.35 -12.13
N LEU A 45 18.16 7.35 -10.86
CA LEU A 45 17.09 6.47 -10.40
C LEU A 45 15.80 6.69 -11.19
N LYS A 46 15.44 7.96 -11.43
CA LYS A 46 14.26 8.31 -12.23
C LYS A 46 14.38 7.78 -13.66
N LYS A 47 15.54 7.94 -14.31
CA LYS A 47 15.77 7.40 -15.67
C LYS A 47 15.65 5.89 -15.73
N ASP A 48 16.20 5.17 -14.75
CA ASP A 48 16.09 3.71 -14.73
C ASP A 48 14.63 3.25 -14.54
N ILE A 49 13.85 3.94 -13.70
CA ILE A 49 12.43 3.65 -13.51
C ILE A 49 11.66 3.93 -14.81
N GLU A 50 11.95 5.03 -15.51
CA GLU A 50 11.37 5.35 -16.82
C GLU A 50 11.70 4.30 -17.88
N GLU A 51 12.94 3.79 -17.89
CA GLU A 51 13.33 2.68 -18.78
C GLU A 51 12.53 1.42 -18.49
N VAL A 52 12.39 1.03 -17.21
CA VAL A 52 11.55 -0.11 -16.81
C VAL A 52 10.11 0.10 -17.25
N MET A 53 9.57 1.31 -17.10
CA MET A 53 8.18 1.61 -17.47
C MET A 53 7.88 1.33 -18.94
N THR A 54 8.84 1.55 -19.84
CA THR A 54 8.68 1.32 -21.28
C THR A 54 9.28 0.01 -21.79
N THR A 55 9.87 -0.81 -20.91
CA THR A 55 10.48 -2.09 -21.27
C THR A 55 9.58 -3.25 -20.86
N SER A 56 8.56 -3.51 -21.70
CA SER A 56 7.61 -4.59 -21.49
C SER A 56 8.29 -5.96 -21.32
N GLN A 57 7.77 -6.76 -20.40
CA GLN A 57 8.22 -8.11 -20.08
C GLN A 57 7.19 -9.14 -20.53
N ASP A 58 7.62 -10.24 -21.15
CA ASP A 58 6.71 -11.27 -21.69
C ASP A 58 5.80 -11.91 -20.64
N TRP A 59 6.29 -12.03 -19.39
CA TRP A 59 5.55 -12.64 -18.29
C TRP A 59 4.49 -11.71 -17.68
N TRP A 60 4.53 -10.42 -18.00
CA TRP A 60 3.51 -9.44 -17.66
C TRP A 60 3.53 -8.27 -18.64
N PRO A 61 2.99 -8.42 -19.86
CA PRO A 61 3.10 -7.40 -20.90
C PRO A 61 2.56 -6.04 -20.45
N ALA A 62 3.24 -4.96 -20.84
CA ALA A 62 2.82 -3.61 -20.50
C ALA A 62 1.62 -3.19 -21.33
N ASP A 63 0.52 -2.84 -20.66
CA ASP A 63 -0.63 -2.23 -21.32
C ASP A 63 -0.19 -0.96 -22.05
N TYR A 64 -0.58 -0.84 -23.32
CA TYR A 64 -0.21 0.27 -24.20
C TYR A 64 1.32 0.51 -24.33
N GLY A 65 2.14 -0.49 -23.97
CA GLY A 65 3.61 -0.37 -23.96
C GLY A 65 4.16 0.46 -22.81
N HIS A 66 3.38 0.73 -21.74
CA HIS A 66 3.82 1.54 -20.62
C HIS A 66 3.26 1.05 -19.27
N TYR A 67 4.10 0.68 -18.31
CA TYR A 67 3.69 0.26 -16.95
C TYR A 67 3.26 1.41 -16.02
N GLY A 68 3.14 2.63 -16.55
CA GLY A 68 2.93 3.84 -15.74
C GLY A 68 1.64 3.76 -14.92
N PRO A 69 0.49 3.48 -15.55
CA PRO A 69 -0.78 3.30 -14.84
C PRO A 69 -0.72 2.21 -13.76
N LEU A 70 0.01 1.11 -14.01
CA LEU A 70 0.20 0.04 -13.03
C LEU A 70 1.00 0.51 -11.80
N PHE A 71 2.04 1.32 -11.99
CA PHE A 71 2.84 1.88 -10.89
C PHE A 71 2.09 2.96 -10.11
N ILE A 72 1.24 3.75 -10.76
CA ILE A 72 0.32 4.68 -10.08
C ILE A 72 -0.63 3.88 -9.18
N ARG A 73 -1.29 2.84 -9.70
CA ARG A 73 -2.15 1.96 -8.89
C ARG A 73 -1.38 1.32 -7.74
N MET A 74 -0.19 0.79 -7.98
CA MET A 74 0.63 0.18 -6.93
C MET A 74 0.92 1.17 -5.79
N THR A 75 1.29 2.40 -6.14
CA THR A 75 1.59 3.50 -5.22
C THR A 75 0.35 3.91 -4.43
N TRP A 76 -0.77 4.10 -5.14
CA TRP A 76 -2.06 4.40 -4.55
C TRP A 76 -2.47 3.34 -3.51
N HIS A 77 -2.40 2.06 -3.86
CA HIS A 77 -2.74 0.96 -2.94
C HIS A 77 -1.75 0.84 -1.78
N ALA A 78 -0.49 1.23 -1.96
CA ALA A 78 0.49 1.20 -0.89
C ALA A 78 0.17 2.28 0.16
N ALA A 79 -0.15 3.49 -0.29
CA ALA A 79 -0.54 4.60 0.57
C ALA A 79 -1.97 4.48 1.14
N GLY A 80 -2.88 3.87 0.38
CA GLY A 80 -4.32 3.84 0.67
C GLY A 80 -4.77 2.84 1.73
N THR A 81 -3.85 2.21 2.46
CA THR A 81 -4.23 1.41 3.64
C THR A 81 -4.22 2.25 4.93
N TYR A 82 -3.80 3.51 4.84
CA TYR A 82 -3.70 4.44 5.96
C TYR A 82 -5.05 4.71 6.61
N ARG A 83 -5.08 4.94 7.91
CA ARG A 83 -6.29 5.40 8.61
C ARG A 83 -5.96 6.38 9.74
N ILE A 84 -6.81 7.40 9.90
CA ILE A 84 -6.60 8.45 10.90
C ILE A 84 -6.86 8.00 12.35
N SER A 85 -7.59 6.88 12.52
CA SER A 85 -8.04 6.40 13.83
C SER A 85 -6.88 5.99 14.73
N ASP A 86 -5.85 5.37 14.17
CA ASP A 86 -4.66 4.93 14.90
C ASP A 86 -3.33 5.24 14.17
N GLY A 87 -3.40 5.84 12.97
CA GLY A 87 -2.24 6.19 12.16
C GLY A 87 -1.55 4.99 11.50
N ARG A 88 -2.13 3.79 11.57
CA ARG A 88 -1.58 2.58 10.94
C ARG A 88 -1.86 2.52 9.44
N GLY A 89 -1.22 1.57 8.77
CA GLY A 89 -1.24 1.42 7.33
C GLY A 89 -0.38 2.47 6.61
N GLY A 90 -0.62 2.61 5.31
CA GLY A 90 0.05 3.58 4.45
C GLY A 90 1.37 3.12 3.85
N GLY A 91 1.97 4.01 3.06
CA GLY A 91 3.16 3.73 2.25
C GLY A 91 4.49 3.81 3.01
N GLY A 92 4.47 4.08 4.32
CA GLY A 92 5.64 4.48 5.10
C GLY A 92 6.70 3.40 5.33
N SER A 93 6.37 2.12 5.16
CA SER A 93 7.25 1.00 5.55
C SER A 93 7.33 -0.12 4.51
N GLY A 94 6.61 0.01 3.39
CA GLY A 94 6.59 -1.03 2.35
C GLY A 94 5.84 -2.31 2.74
N HIS A 95 4.92 -2.25 3.72
CA HIS A 95 4.12 -3.39 4.18
C HIS A 95 3.31 -4.07 3.07
N GLN A 96 3.02 -3.40 1.95
CA GLN A 96 2.37 -4.01 0.78
C GLN A 96 3.16 -5.23 0.23
N ARG A 97 4.44 -5.41 0.60
CA ARG A 97 5.24 -6.59 0.27
C ARG A 97 4.92 -7.81 1.13
N PHE A 98 4.33 -7.63 2.30
CA PHE A 98 4.08 -8.67 3.29
C PHE A 98 2.59 -9.02 3.38
N ALA A 99 2.30 -10.17 3.97
CA ALA A 99 0.94 -10.54 4.33
C ALA A 99 0.40 -9.55 5.40
N PRO A 100 -0.92 -9.36 5.48
CA PRO A 100 -1.92 -9.86 4.54
C PRO A 100 -1.99 -9.04 3.24
N LEU A 101 -1.47 -7.81 3.24
CA LEU A 101 -1.65 -6.84 2.16
C LEU A 101 -1.19 -7.35 0.79
N ASN A 102 -0.09 -8.09 0.73
CA ASN A 102 0.44 -8.64 -0.53
C ASN A 102 -0.50 -9.64 -1.23
N SER A 103 -1.53 -10.11 -0.52
CA SER A 103 -2.47 -11.14 -0.97
C SER A 103 -3.93 -10.67 -0.91
N TRP A 104 -4.18 -9.41 -0.53
CA TRP A 104 -5.51 -8.82 -0.58
C TRP A 104 -6.09 -8.87 -2.00
N PRO A 105 -7.39 -9.15 -2.18
CA PRO A 105 -8.04 -9.16 -3.48
C PRO A 105 -7.80 -7.87 -4.27
N ASP A 106 -7.90 -6.72 -3.59
CA ASP A 106 -7.73 -5.41 -4.24
C ASP A 106 -6.27 -5.13 -4.63
N ASN A 107 -5.31 -5.84 -4.04
CA ASN A 107 -3.90 -5.81 -4.46
C ASN A 107 -3.57 -6.83 -5.56
N GLY A 108 -4.59 -7.40 -6.21
CA GLY A 108 -4.43 -8.33 -7.32
C GLY A 108 -3.47 -7.81 -8.40
N ASN A 109 -2.53 -8.65 -8.80
CA ASN A 109 -1.44 -8.38 -9.75
C ASN A 109 -0.41 -7.31 -9.32
N LEU A 110 -0.51 -6.70 -8.13
CA LEU A 110 0.52 -5.77 -7.65
C LEU A 110 1.81 -6.49 -7.23
N ASP A 111 1.76 -7.81 -7.03
CA ASP A 111 2.95 -8.67 -6.92
C ASP A 111 3.83 -8.56 -8.17
N LYS A 112 3.22 -8.46 -9.36
CA LYS A 112 3.93 -8.28 -10.64
C LYS A 112 4.50 -6.88 -10.77
N ALA A 113 3.74 -5.86 -10.38
CA ALA A 113 4.20 -4.47 -10.34
C ALA A 113 5.47 -4.32 -9.49
N ARG A 114 5.46 -4.87 -8.26
CA ARG A 114 6.64 -4.87 -7.39
C ARG A 114 7.80 -5.67 -7.99
N ARG A 115 7.51 -6.79 -8.66
CA ARG A 115 8.53 -7.62 -9.32
C ARG A 115 9.23 -6.89 -10.47
N LEU A 116 8.53 -6.06 -11.24
CA LEU A 116 9.13 -5.26 -12.31
C LEU A 116 10.19 -4.28 -11.79
N LEU A 117 10.05 -3.80 -10.56
CA LEU A 117 11.00 -2.88 -9.91
C LEU A 117 12.19 -3.59 -9.24
N TRP A 118 12.24 -4.93 -9.27
CA TRP A 118 13.34 -5.68 -8.66
C TRP A 118 14.73 -5.33 -9.21
N PRO A 119 14.95 -5.20 -10.54
CA PRO A 119 16.27 -4.80 -11.07
C PRO A 119 16.74 -3.44 -10.53
N ILE A 120 15.81 -2.50 -10.35
CA ILE A 120 16.08 -1.19 -9.73
C ILE A 120 16.52 -1.39 -8.27
N LYS A 121 15.73 -2.13 -7.49
CA LYS A 121 16.08 -2.43 -6.10
C LYS A 121 17.44 -3.11 -5.97
N GLN A 122 17.80 -4.01 -6.90
CA GLN A 122 19.11 -4.65 -6.93
C GLN A 122 20.25 -3.66 -7.23
N LYS A 123 20.05 -2.77 -8.20
CA LYS A 123 21.04 -1.75 -8.59
C LYS A 123 21.37 -0.80 -7.42
N TYR A 124 20.35 -0.30 -6.73
CA TYR A 124 20.51 0.70 -5.67
C TYR A 124 20.69 0.11 -4.26
N GLY A 125 20.39 -1.19 -4.09
CA GLY A 125 20.69 -1.93 -2.87
C GLY A 125 20.09 -1.29 -1.62
N ARG A 126 20.88 -1.19 -0.55
CA ARG A 126 20.45 -0.64 0.75
C ARG A 126 20.20 0.88 0.75
N ASN A 127 20.69 1.60 -0.27
CA ASN A 127 20.52 3.06 -0.35
C ASN A 127 19.11 3.45 -0.81
N LEU A 128 18.32 2.48 -1.30
CA LEU A 128 16.93 2.68 -1.71
C LEU A 128 16.06 1.60 -1.07
N SER A 129 15.17 1.99 -0.15
CA SER A 129 14.19 1.08 0.42
C SER A 129 13.12 0.72 -0.61
N TRP A 130 12.45 -0.42 -0.42
CA TRP A 130 11.24 -0.71 -1.17
C TRP A 130 10.12 0.27 -0.85
N ALA A 131 10.00 0.72 0.39
CA ALA A 131 9.00 1.71 0.78
C ALA A 131 9.10 3.00 -0.06
N ASP A 132 10.31 3.55 -0.23
CA ASP A 132 10.52 4.71 -1.11
C ASP A 132 10.37 4.35 -2.58
N LEU A 133 10.96 3.23 -3.04
CA LEU A 133 10.89 2.83 -4.44
C LEU A 133 9.44 2.63 -4.94
N ILE A 134 8.58 2.02 -4.13
CA ILE A 134 7.18 1.78 -4.48
C ILE A 134 6.46 3.11 -4.71
N ILE A 135 6.61 4.09 -3.80
CA ILE A 135 5.93 5.39 -3.92
C ILE A 135 6.58 6.25 -5.01
N PHE A 136 7.91 6.22 -5.12
CA PHE A 136 8.64 6.99 -6.12
C PHE A 136 8.30 6.53 -7.54
N ALA A 137 8.08 5.23 -7.75
CA ALA A 137 7.69 4.70 -9.06
C ALA A 137 6.36 5.29 -9.56
N GLY A 138 5.36 5.49 -8.70
CA GLY A 138 4.12 6.17 -9.07
C GLY A 138 4.33 7.65 -9.40
N ASN A 139 5.22 8.32 -8.65
CA ASN A 139 5.59 9.70 -8.90
C ASN A 139 6.28 9.86 -10.26
N CYS A 140 7.25 9.00 -10.57
CA CYS A 140 7.90 8.93 -11.88
C CYS A 140 6.90 8.62 -13.00
N ALA A 141 5.95 7.72 -12.77
CA ALA A 141 4.92 7.38 -13.75
C ALA A 141 4.00 8.56 -14.10
N LEU A 142 3.59 9.35 -13.11
CA LEU A 142 2.83 10.58 -13.37
C LEU A 142 3.65 11.56 -14.23
N GLU A 143 4.91 11.77 -13.88
CA GLU A 143 5.79 12.70 -14.61
C GLU A 143 6.10 12.25 -16.03
N SER A 144 6.37 10.96 -16.23
CA SER A 144 6.65 10.40 -17.57
C SER A 144 5.45 10.49 -18.49
N MET A 145 4.24 10.52 -17.94
CA MET A 145 2.98 10.69 -18.68
C MET A 145 2.50 12.15 -18.73
N GLY A 146 3.36 13.11 -18.36
CA GLY A 146 3.13 14.54 -18.58
C GLY A 146 2.47 15.29 -17.41
N PHE A 147 2.27 14.64 -16.25
CA PHE A 147 1.77 15.30 -15.05
C PHE A 147 2.93 15.70 -14.13
N LYS A 148 3.15 17.00 -13.95
CA LYS A 148 4.16 17.50 -13.02
C LYS A 148 3.68 17.32 -11.58
N THR A 149 4.38 16.47 -10.82
CA THR A 149 4.05 16.26 -9.41
C THR A 149 4.45 17.47 -8.55
N PHE A 150 3.84 17.58 -7.36
CA PHE A 150 4.14 18.67 -6.43
C PHE A 150 5.54 18.57 -5.82
N GLY A 151 6.02 17.35 -5.60
CA GLY A 151 7.33 17.05 -5.04
C GLY A 151 7.40 15.61 -4.54
N PHE A 152 8.57 15.20 -4.08
CA PHE A 152 8.79 13.88 -3.50
C PHE A 152 9.82 13.97 -2.37
N ALA A 153 9.62 13.16 -1.32
CA ALA A 153 10.57 13.00 -0.23
C ALA A 153 10.90 11.52 -0.05
N PHE A 154 12.19 11.22 0.01
CA PHE A 154 12.73 9.94 0.45
C PHE A 154 12.85 9.92 1.99
N GLY A 155 13.08 8.74 2.56
CA GLY A 155 13.33 8.55 3.99
C GLY A 155 12.42 7.52 4.65
N ARG A 156 11.68 6.72 3.88
CA ARG A 156 10.87 5.61 4.40
C ARG A 156 11.75 4.37 4.59
N PRO A 157 12.14 3.96 5.81
CA PRO A 157 12.89 2.72 6.00
C PRO A 157 12.03 1.50 5.68
N ASP A 158 12.67 0.43 5.18
CA ASP A 158 12.00 -0.85 5.04
C ASP A 158 11.80 -1.52 6.41
N VAL A 159 10.75 -2.33 6.51
CA VAL A 159 10.60 -3.34 7.56
C VAL A 159 10.85 -4.74 7.04
N TRP A 160 11.00 -5.68 7.98
CA TRP A 160 11.43 -7.05 7.72
C TRP A 160 10.38 -8.11 8.11
N GLU A 161 9.24 -7.69 8.64
CA GLU A 161 8.11 -8.56 8.94
C GLU A 161 6.77 -7.86 8.65
N ALA A 162 5.70 -8.64 8.71
CA ALA A 162 4.33 -8.16 8.51
C ALA A 162 3.88 -7.26 9.67
N ASP A 163 2.91 -6.40 9.36
CA ASP A 163 2.26 -5.60 10.39
C ASP A 163 1.15 -6.37 11.10
N GLU A 164 1.09 -6.34 12.43
CA GLU A 164 0.00 -6.89 13.25
C GLU A 164 -1.15 -5.88 13.39
N THR A 165 -1.54 -5.27 12.26
CA THR A 165 -2.68 -4.34 12.20
C THR A 165 -4.00 -5.12 12.19
N ASP A 166 -4.96 -4.67 13.00
CA ASP A 166 -6.36 -5.11 12.90
C ASP A 166 -7.00 -4.51 11.63
N TRP A 167 -7.43 -5.37 10.71
CA TRP A 167 -8.07 -5.02 9.43
C TRP A 167 -9.58 -5.32 9.41
N GLY A 168 -10.15 -5.79 10.52
CA GLY A 168 -11.53 -6.22 10.63
C GLY A 168 -11.66 -7.67 11.10
N SER A 169 -12.84 -8.02 11.60
CA SER A 169 -13.15 -9.34 12.17
C SER A 169 -13.56 -10.38 11.13
N GLU A 170 -13.76 -9.99 9.88
CA GLU A 170 -14.22 -10.89 8.83
C GLU A 170 -13.20 -11.98 8.52
N THR A 171 -13.68 -13.21 8.41
CA THR A 171 -12.84 -14.38 8.11
C THR A 171 -12.82 -14.74 6.62
N THR A 172 -13.56 -13.99 5.79
CA THR A 172 -13.71 -14.22 4.35
C THR A 172 -13.35 -12.95 3.59
N TRP A 173 -12.58 -13.08 2.51
CA TRP A 173 -12.27 -11.95 1.65
C TRP A 173 -13.52 -11.36 1.01
N LEU A 174 -13.58 -10.03 0.92
CA LEU A 174 -14.68 -9.25 0.35
C LEU A 174 -15.99 -9.34 1.14
N ASP A 175 -15.97 -9.89 2.36
CA ASP A 175 -17.12 -9.86 3.26
C ASP A 175 -17.23 -8.50 3.97
N ASP A 176 -18.44 -8.17 4.39
CA ASP A 176 -18.81 -6.96 5.13
C ASP A 176 -19.62 -7.34 6.37
N GLN A 177 -18.99 -7.18 7.54
CA GLN A 177 -19.65 -7.28 8.85
C GLN A 177 -19.25 -6.08 9.72
N ARG A 178 -19.08 -4.92 9.07
CA ARG A 178 -18.37 -3.76 9.64
C ARG A 178 -19.14 -2.46 9.54
N HIS A 179 -20.40 -2.50 9.12
CA HIS A 179 -21.28 -1.34 9.09
C HIS A 179 -22.41 -1.49 10.10
N ASP A 180 -22.81 -0.37 10.70
CA ASP A 180 -23.99 -0.31 11.54
C ASP A 180 -25.30 -0.30 10.72
N ALA A 181 -26.44 -0.18 11.40
CA ALA A 181 -27.75 -0.18 10.75
C ALA A 181 -27.98 1.00 9.79
N ASP A 182 -27.20 2.08 9.94
CA ASP A 182 -27.28 3.28 9.11
C ASP A 182 -26.24 3.25 7.95
N GLY A 183 -25.41 2.20 7.87
CA GLY A 183 -24.38 2.05 6.85
C GLY A 183 -23.07 2.77 7.18
N GLU A 184 -22.86 3.17 8.43
CA GLU A 184 -21.62 3.79 8.89
C GLU A 184 -20.63 2.71 9.32
N LEU A 185 -19.36 2.83 8.90
CA LEU A 185 -18.28 1.92 9.26
C LEU A 185 -18.07 1.91 10.78
N GLU A 186 -17.91 0.75 11.37
CA GLU A 186 -17.66 0.59 12.79
C GLU A 186 -16.16 0.60 13.12
N GLY A 187 -15.85 1.01 14.35
CA GLY A 187 -14.50 0.92 14.90
C GLY A 187 -13.45 1.74 14.14
N PRO A 188 -12.17 1.30 14.16
CA PRO A 188 -11.08 2.05 13.57
C PRO A 188 -10.95 1.86 12.05
N LEU A 189 -11.81 1.05 11.41
CA LEU A 189 -11.64 0.59 10.03
C LEU A 189 -11.72 1.72 9.00
N GLY A 190 -10.95 1.59 7.92
CA GLY A 190 -10.86 2.57 6.83
C GLY A 190 -11.49 2.14 5.50
N ALA A 191 -11.94 0.88 5.38
CA ALA A 191 -12.41 0.28 4.14
C ALA A 191 -13.77 -0.42 4.31
N ASP A 192 -14.56 -0.41 3.24
CA ASP A 192 -15.92 -0.96 3.08
C ASP A 192 -16.00 -2.49 3.22
N HIS A 193 -15.03 -3.22 2.68
CA HIS A 193 -14.99 -4.70 2.80
C HIS A 193 -13.60 -5.18 3.22
N MET A 194 -13.55 -6.39 3.76
CA MET A 194 -12.28 -7.05 4.07
C MET A 194 -11.44 -7.28 2.82
N GLY A 195 -10.24 -6.71 2.78
CA GLY A 195 -9.32 -6.88 1.66
C GLY A 195 -9.46 -5.86 0.52
N LEU A 196 -10.29 -4.83 0.69
CA LEU A 196 -10.36 -3.66 -0.17
C LEU A 196 -9.54 -2.49 0.40
N ILE A 197 -9.06 -1.60 -0.48
CA ILE A 197 -8.35 -0.39 -0.05
C ILE A 197 -9.34 0.65 0.49
N TYR A 198 -10.43 0.94 -0.24
CA TYR A 198 -11.45 1.92 0.19
C TYR A 198 -12.86 1.34 0.09
N VAL A 199 -13.39 1.19 -1.13
CA VAL A 199 -14.79 0.84 -1.39
C VAL A 199 -14.89 -0.27 -2.42
N ASN A 200 -16.04 -0.95 -2.46
CA ASN A 200 -16.35 -1.86 -3.55
C ASN A 200 -16.52 -1.08 -4.88
N PRO A 201 -15.74 -1.39 -5.94
CA PRO A 201 -15.84 -0.69 -7.22
C PRO A 201 -17.17 -0.93 -7.96
N GLU A 202 -17.93 -1.96 -7.58
CA GLU A 202 -19.26 -2.26 -8.12
C GLU A 202 -20.39 -1.57 -7.34
N GLY A 203 -20.04 -0.79 -6.30
CA GLY A 203 -20.97 -0.15 -5.37
C GLY A 203 -21.26 -1.02 -4.12
N PRO A 204 -21.98 -0.47 -3.12
CA PRO A 204 -22.15 -1.12 -1.82
C PRO A 204 -22.76 -2.52 -1.97
N ASN A 205 -22.06 -3.53 -1.46
CA ASN A 205 -22.45 -4.94 -1.59
C ASN A 205 -22.68 -5.43 -3.04
N GLY A 206 -21.96 -4.85 -4.00
CA GLY A 206 -22.06 -5.16 -5.42
C GLY A 206 -23.31 -4.57 -6.10
N ASN A 207 -24.03 -3.67 -5.43
CA ASN A 207 -25.15 -2.95 -6.03
C ASN A 207 -24.64 -1.66 -6.72
N PRO A 208 -24.78 -1.52 -8.05
CA PRO A 208 -24.24 -0.40 -8.81
C PRO A 208 -25.10 0.87 -8.67
N ASP A 209 -25.36 1.30 -7.44
CA ASP A 209 -25.98 2.57 -7.10
C ASP A 209 -24.88 3.63 -6.85
N PRO A 210 -24.67 4.58 -7.79
CA PRO A 210 -23.62 5.59 -7.65
C PRO A 210 -23.89 6.58 -6.52
N VAL A 211 -25.15 6.81 -6.14
CA VAL A 211 -25.49 7.72 -5.03
C VAL A 211 -25.14 7.07 -3.70
N ALA A 212 -25.45 5.78 -3.56
CA ALA A 212 -25.03 5.00 -2.40
C ALA A 212 -23.50 4.87 -2.35
N ALA A 213 -22.84 4.53 -3.47
CA ALA A 213 -21.38 4.44 -3.54
C ALA A 213 -20.69 5.75 -3.13
N ALA A 214 -21.24 6.91 -3.49
CA ALA A 214 -20.69 8.21 -3.09
C ALA A 214 -20.67 8.43 -1.57
N GLN A 215 -21.62 7.86 -0.82
CA GLN A 215 -21.63 7.93 0.64
C GLN A 215 -20.46 7.13 1.23
N TYR A 216 -20.25 5.91 0.73
CA TYR A 216 -19.16 5.02 1.14
C TYR A 216 -17.79 5.58 0.75
N ILE A 217 -17.67 6.18 -0.45
CA ILE A 217 -16.46 6.88 -0.90
C ILE A 217 -16.13 8.02 0.07
N ARG A 218 -17.09 8.90 0.34
CA ARG A 218 -16.87 10.03 1.26
C ARG A 218 -16.45 9.56 2.64
N GLN A 219 -17.12 8.54 3.19
CA GLN A 219 -16.82 8.00 4.50
C GLN A 219 -15.40 7.42 4.58
N THR A 220 -15.04 6.54 3.66
CA THR A 220 -13.74 5.83 3.67
C THR A 220 -12.59 6.81 3.44
N PHE A 221 -12.69 7.69 2.44
CA PHE A 221 -11.67 8.72 2.18
C PHE A 221 -11.51 9.70 3.35
N LYS A 222 -12.61 10.09 4.02
CA LYS A 222 -12.54 10.91 5.23
C LYS A 222 -11.75 10.22 6.34
N ARG A 223 -11.92 8.91 6.52
CA ARG A 223 -11.12 8.10 7.47
C ARG A 223 -9.66 7.93 7.04
N MET A 224 -9.33 8.29 5.80
CA MET A 224 -7.96 8.34 5.27
C MET A 224 -7.46 9.78 5.07
N ALA A 225 -8.03 10.73 5.82
CA ALA A 225 -7.64 12.14 5.86
C ALA A 225 -7.90 12.95 4.58
N MET A 226 -8.74 12.47 3.66
CA MET A 226 -9.10 13.21 2.45
C MET A 226 -10.49 13.85 2.60
N ASN A 227 -10.59 15.13 2.28
CA ASN A 227 -11.88 15.84 2.18
C ASN A 227 -12.54 15.60 0.80
N ASP A 228 -13.72 16.19 0.57
CA ASP A 228 -14.47 16.00 -0.68
C ASP A 228 -13.69 16.45 -1.93
N GLU A 229 -12.98 17.58 -1.89
CA GLU A 229 -12.21 18.10 -3.02
C GLU A 229 -11.00 17.21 -3.33
N GLU A 230 -10.25 16.82 -2.29
CA GLU A 230 -9.11 15.91 -2.41
C GLU A 230 -9.53 14.54 -2.94
N THR A 231 -10.67 14.03 -2.47
CA THR A 231 -11.22 12.74 -2.91
C THR A 231 -11.57 12.76 -4.39
N VAL A 232 -12.26 13.80 -4.86
CA VAL A 232 -12.58 13.93 -6.28
C VAL A 232 -11.29 14.06 -7.11
N ALA A 233 -10.34 14.88 -6.67
CA ALA A 233 -9.08 15.08 -7.40
C ALA A 233 -8.22 13.80 -7.50
N LEU A 234 -8.30 12.89 -6.52
CA LEU A 234 -7.56 11.63 -6.52
C LEU A 234 -8.21 10.56 -7.42
N ILE A 235 -9.52 10.60 -7.61
CA ILE A 235 -10.27 9.63 -8.42
C ILE A 235 -10.36 10.05 -9.90
N ALA A 236 -10.44 11.36 -10.16
CA ALA A 236 -10.77 11.95 -11.47
C ALA A 236 -9.69 11.86 -12.55
#